data_AF-A0A9E1QYW6-F1
#
_entry.id   AF-A0A9E1QYW6-F1
#
_cell.length_a   1.000
_cell.length_b   1.000
_cell.length_c   1.000
_cell.angle_alpha   90.00
_cell.angle_beta   90.00
_cell.angle_gamma   90.00
#
_symmetry.space_group_name_H-M   'P 1'
#
loop_
_entity.id
_entity.type
_entity.pdbx_description
1 polymer ?
#
loop_
_entity_poly.entity_id
_entity_poly.type
_entity_poly.pdbx_seq_one_letter_code
_entity_poly.pdbx_strand_id
1 'polypeptide(L)'
;MTKEKGKGETTVALNGLDAAIILREDGAIEASLPDLGNPEDIPENLVFATALMAAIQNDELYDAIIRNFEVECAKMDTEIGKEKTIC
;
A
#
# COMPACT_ATOMS: atom_id res chain seq x y z
N MET A 1 20.96 -13.93 31.54
CA MET A 1 19.63 -13.29 31.49
C MET A 1 19.52 -12.58 30.16
N THR A 2 18.81 -13.21 29.23
CA THR A 2 18.60 -12.78 27.85
C THR A 2 17.74 -11.52 27.83
N LYS A 3 18.19 -10.48 27.12
CA LYS A 3 17.42 -9.25 26.88
C LYS A 3 16.41 -9.54 25.77
N GLU A 4 15.12 -9.57 26.09
CA GLU A 4 14.07 -9.50 25.08
C GLU A 4 14.00 -8.06 24.55
N LYS A 5 14.32 -7.88 23.27
CA LYS A 5 14.01 -6.65 22.53
C LYS A 5 12.50 -6.66 22.28
N GLY A 6 11.76 -5.83 23.01
CA GLY A 6 10.36 -5.55 22.69
C GLY A 6 10.27 -4.96 21.28
N LYS A 7 9.71 -5.74 20.35
CA LYS A 7 9.25 -5.29 19.03
C LYS A 7 8.14 -4.28 19.30
N GLY A 8 8.38 -3.00 19.04
CA GLY A 8 7.36 -1.97 19.22
C GLY A 8 6.22 -2.20 18.25
N GLU A 9 5.08 -2.67 18.74
CA GLU A 9 3.84 -2.65 17.97
C GLU A 9 3.36 -1.20 17.88
N THR A 10 3.40 -0.63 16.67
CA THR A 10 2.72 0.63 16.38
C THR A 10 1.27 0.30 16.03
N THR A 11 0.34 0.57 16.94
CA THR A 11 -1.09 0.44 16.66
C THR A 11 -1.57 1.70 15.95
N VAL A 12 -2.08 1.57 14.72
CA VAL A 12 -2.76 2.65 13.99
C VAL A 12 -4.26 2.47 14.17
N ALA A 13 -4.93 3.48 14.73
CA ALA A 13 -6.38 3.48 14.85
C ALA A 13 -6.99 3.99 13.54
N LEU A 14 -7.72 3.12 12.85
CA LEU A 14 -8.49 3.46 11.66
C LEU A 14 -9.91 3.82 12.07
N ASN A 15 -10.49 4.82 11.40
CA ASN A 15 -11.91 5.12 11.53
C ASN A 15 -12.74 4.07 10.75
N GLY A 16 -14.06 4.04 10.98
CA GLY A 16 -14.95 3.04 10.37
C GLY A 16 -15.14 3.16 8.85
N LEU A 17 -14.60 4.20 8.21
CA LEU A 17 -14.65 4.46 6.78
C LEU A 17 -13.25 4.47 6.13
N ASP A 18 -12.20 4.21 6.91
CA ASP A 18 -10.83 4.18 6.40
C ASP A 18 -10.59 2.86 5.68
N ALA A 19 -10.00 2.96 4.49
CA ALA A 19 -9.42 1.82 3.79
C ALA A 19 -7.98 1.62 4.27
N ALA A 20 -7.56 0.37 4.42
CA ALA A 20 -6.15 0.05 4.66
C ALA A 20 -5.67 -1.06 3.74
N ILE A 21 -4.47 -0.88 3.21
CA ILE A 21 -3.70 -1.94 2.56
C ILE A 21 -2.68 -2.44 3.57
N ILE A 22 -2.71 -3.73 3.84
CA ILE A 22 -1.86 -4.40 4.83
C ILE A 22 -0.84 -5.24 4.08
N LEU A 23 0.44 -4.89 4.25
CA LEU A 23 1.55 -5.73 3.81
C LEU A 23 1.93 -6.66 4.96
N ARG A 24 1.75 -7.96 4.77
CA ARG A 24 2.10 -8.97 5.76
C ARG A 24 3.58 -9.34 5.67
N GLU A 25 4.10 -9.92 6.76
CA GLU A 25 5.51 -10.35 6.84
C GLU A 25 5.87 -11.45 5.82
N ASP A 26 4.89 -12.23 5.39
CA ASP A 26 5.02 -13.24 4.34
C ASP A 26 5.00 -12.65 2.92
N GLY A 27 4.90 -11.33 2.78
CA GLY A 27 4.81 -10.63 1.51
C GLY A 27 3.41 -10.62 0.89
N ALA A 28 2.41 -11.21 1.55
CA ALA A 28 1.03 -11.12 1.09
C ALA A 28 0.47 -9.70 1.28
N ILE A 29 -0.36 -9.28 0.33
CA ILE A 29 -1.06 -8.00 0.37
C ILE A 29 -2.54 -8.27 0.65
N GLU A 30 -3.05 -7.67 1.72
CA GLU A 30 -4.46 -7.73 2.10
C GLU A 30 -5.06 -6.33 2.11
N ALA A 31 -6.38 -6.25 1.96
CA ALA A 31 -7.11 -5.00 2.08
C ALA A 31 -8.20 -5.12 3.12
N SER A 32 -8.23 -4.13 4.01
CA SER A 32 -9.36 -3.87 4.91
C SER A 32 -10.16 -2.73 4.30
N LEU A 33 -11.31 -3.07 3.72
CA LEU A 33 -12.25 -2.10 3.18
C LEU A 33 -13.43 -1.98 4.15
N PRO A 34 -13.90 -0.77 4.47
CA PRO A 34 -15.06 -0.57 5.32
C PRO A 34 -16.34 -1.04 4.62
N ASP A 35 -17.32 -1.45 5.41
CA ASP A 35 -18.66 -1.80 4.90
C ASP A 35 -19.44 -0.52 4.60
N LEU A 36 -19.61 -0.22 3.32
CA LEU A 36 -20.33 0.95 2.84
C LEU A 36 -21.76 0.53 2.50
N GLY A 37 -22.66 0.61 3.47
CA GLY A 37 -24.06 0.25 3.27
C GLY A 37 -24.80 0.98 2.15
N ASN A 38 -24.23 2.05 1.56
CA ASN A 38 -24.77 2.77 0.39
C ASN A 38 -23.67 3.08 -0.64
N PRO A 39 -23.82 2.68 -1.92
CA PRO A 39 -22.85 2.96 -2.98
C PRO A 39 -22.77 4.43 -3.45
N GLU A 40 -23.68 5.31 -3.03
CA GLU A 40 -23.70 6.72 -3.49
C GLU A 40 -22.67 7.63 -2.78
N ASP A 41 -22.15 7.21 -1.62
CA ASP A 41 -21.25 8.02 -0.77
C ASP A 41 -19.88 7.36 -0.55
N ILE A 42 -19.39 6.57 -1.52
CA ILE A 42 -18.08 5.91 -1.40
C ILE A 42 -16.95 6.94 -1.49
N PRO A 43 -16.08 7.06 -0.47
CA PRO A 43 -14.93 7.94 -0.53
C PRO A 43 -13.99 7.57 -1.69
N GLU A 44 -13.48 8.57 -2.41
CA GLU A 44 -12.62 8.36 -3.60
C GLU A 44 -11.37 7.54 -3.27
N ASN A 45 -10.76 7.77 -2.10
CA ASN A 45 -9.60 7.01 -1.63
C ASN A 45 -9.91 5.51 -1.46
N LEU A 46 -11.16 5.17 -1.13
CA LEU A 46 -11.60 3.80 -0.99
C LEU A 46 -11.85 3.14 -2.36
N VAL A 47 -12.39 3.89 -3.32
CA VAL A 47 -12.46 3.45 -4.73
C VAL A 47 -11.05 3.16 -5.25
N PHE A 48 -10.11 4.08 -5.02
CA PHE A 48 -8.73 3.93 -5.46
C PHE A 48 -8.04 2.73 -4.83
N ALA A 49 -8.15 2.54 -3.50
CA ALA A 49 -7.59 1.39 -2.81
C ALA A 49 -8.17 0.07 -3.34
N THR A 50 -9.48 0.02 -3.56
CA THR A 50 -10.15 -1.18 -4.11
C THR A 50 -9.68 -1.47 -5.54
N ALA A 51 -9.58 -0.44 -6.39
CA ALA A 51 -9.11 -0.57 -7.76
C ALA A 51 -7.64 -1.03 -7.81
N LEU A 52 -6.78 -0.49 -6.95
CA LEU A 52 -5.39 -0.92 -6.84
C LEU A 52 -5.30 -2.39 -6.40
N MET A 53 -6.10 -2.80 -5.42
CA MET A 53 -6.15 -4.18 -4.93
C MET A 53 -6.64 -5.16 -6.00
N ALA A 54 -7.61 -4.77 -6.81
CA ALA A 54 -8.04 -5.55 -7.96
C ALA A 54 -6.94 -5.64 -9.03
N ALA A 55 -6.21 -4.54 -9.27
CA ALA A 55 -5.14 -4.50 -10.24
C ALA A 55 -3.94 -5.38 -9.85
N ILE A 56 -3.53 -5.40 -8.58
CA ILE A 56 -2.40 -6.23 -8.13
C ILE A 56 -2.71 -7.74 -8.14
N GLN A 57 -3.98 -8.13 -8.13
CA GLN A 57 -4.39 -9.53 -8.26
C GLN A 57 -4.42 -10.00 -9.73
N ASN A 58 -4.17 -9.10 -10.67
CA ASN A 58 -4.05 -9.38 -12.09
C ASN A 58 -2.58 -9.27 -12.52
N ASP A 59 -1.97 -10.38 -12.93
CA ASP A 59 -0.55 -10.45 -13.24
C ASP A 59 -0.09 -9.41 -14.28
N GLU A 60 -0.89 -9.16 -15.32
CA GLU A 60 -0.55 -8.21 -16.39
C GLU A 60 -0.55 -6.76 -15.87
N LEU A 61 -1.56 -6.39 -15.08
CA LEU A 61 -1.66 -5.06 -14.49
C LEU A 61 -0.62 -4.86 -13.40
N TYR A 62 -0.35 -5.88 -12.59
CA TYR A 62 0.70 -5.87 -11.59
C TYR A 62 2.06 -5.60 -12.23
N ASP A 63 2.43 -6.35 -13.26
CA ASP A 63 3.68 -6.16 -14.00
C ASP A 63 3.78 -4.76 -14.61
N ALA A 64 2.68 -4.23 -15.16
CA ALA A 64 2.63 -2.89 -15.72
C ALA A 64 2.83 -1.80 -14.64
N ILE A 65 2.22 -1.96 -13.47
CA ILE A 65 2.39 -1.04 -12.33
C ILE A 65 3.83 -1.05 -11.86
N ILE A 66 4.44 -2.22 -11.66
CA ILE A 66 5.83 -2.35 -11.20
C ILE A 66 6.79 -1.72 -12.21
N ARG A 67 6.68 -2.02 -13.50
CA ARG A 67 7.56 -1.43 -14.53
C ARG A 67 7.47 0.08 -14.59
N ASN A 68 6.25 0.62 -14.52
CA ASN A 68 6.07 2.08 -14.49
C ASN A 68 6.68 2.69 -13.23
N PHE A 69 6.49 2.06 -12.07
CA PHE A 69 7.09 2.51 -10.82
C PHE A 69 8.63 2.54 -10.91
N GLU A 70 9.26 1.48 -11.41
CA GLU A 70 10.71 1.41 -11.61
C GLU A 70 11.23 2.53 -12.54
N VAL A 71 10.51 2.81 -13.63
CA VAL A 71 10.86 3.88 -14.58
C VAL A 71 10.77 5.25 -13.93
N GLU A 72 9.70 5.54 -13.17
CA GLU A 72 9.56 6.81 -12.47
C GLU A 72 10.62 6.98 -11.37
N CYS A 73 10.92 5.90 -10.65
CA CYS A 73 11.99 5.88 -9.66
C CYS A 73 13.37 6.19 -10.26
N ALA A 74 13.70 5.58 -11.40
CA ALA A 74 14.95 5.85 -12.09
C ALA A 74 15.08 7.32 -12.53
N LYS A 75 13.96 7.98 -12.88
CA LYS A 75 13.95 9.42 -13.20
C LYS A 75 14.23 10.26 -11.95
N MET A 76 13.58 9.95 -10.82
CA MET A 76 13.76 10.69 -9.57
C MET A 76 15.22 10.63 -9.06
N ASP A 77 15.87 9.47 -9.20
CA ASP A 77 17.29 9.29 -8.83
C ASP A 77 18.25 10.15 -9.66
N THR A 78 17.90 10.42 -10.92
CA THR A 78 18.69 11.33 -11.78
C THR A 78 18.52 12.80 -11.44
N GLU A 79 17.41 13.19 -10.80
CA GLU A 79 17.08 14.58 -10.49
C GLU A 79 17.54 15.01 -9.08
N ILE A 80 17.53 14.10 -8.10
CA ILE A 80 17.75 14.45 -6.68
C ILE A 80 19.18 14.16 -6.21
N GLY A 81 19.99 13.43 -6.99
CA GLY A 81 21.39 13.19 -6.65
C GLY A 81 21.56 12.29 -5.42
N LYS A 82 21.30 10.99 -5.58
CA LYS A 82 21.71 9.89 -4.67
C LYS A 82 21.43 10.06 -3.16
N GLU A 83 20.46 10.87 -2.75
CA GLU A 83 19.78 10.56 -1.48
C GLU A 83 18.91 9.32 -1.74
N LYS A 84 18.92 8.35 -0.81
CA LYS A 84 18.11 7.13 -0.91
C LYS A 84 16.64 7.54 -0.86
N THR A 85 16.07 7.86 -2.01
CA THR A 85 14.63 7.82 -2.23
C THR A 85 14.19 6.41 -1.89
N ILE A 86 13.08 6.22 -1.17
CA ILE A 86 12.43 4.90 -1.08
C ILE A 86 11.71 4.69 -2.41
N CYS A 87 12.55 4.45 -3.40
CA CYS A 87 12.44 3.45 -4.44
C CYS A 87 13.38 2.31 -4.00
#